data_AF-A0ABD5MS67-F1
#
_entry.id   AF-A0ABD5MS67-F1
#
_cell.length_a   1.000
_cell.length_b   1.000
_cell.length_c   1.000
_cell.angle_alpha   90.00
_cell.angle_beta   90.00
_cell.angle_gamma   90.00
#
_symmetry.space_group_name_H-M   'P 1'
#
loop_
_entity.id
_entity.type
_entity.pdbx_description
1 polymer ?
#
loop_
_entity_poly.entity_id
_entity_poly.type
_entity_poly.pdbx_seq_one_letter_code
_entity_poly.pdbx_strand_id
1 'polypeptide(L)'
;MSAQFKHQKIIVTSIVIMLLVLPSSICLADPPEYNYQLLDSPGGSILYRLTVTINETLYEHYSNQNHLLHGYDFSKFVTPNALKPIADDLWTIYSNEEDFANGVLMMVHQIEYLESDPQKFPVETIVENEGDCDLFTIMAASIMKAGGLDVVLLLLEQHDHMFLGIHLSERPKDARSQLYFYRHDGKKYYVAETTGGNWETGWRVGECPEILQRSYAKVIPIVNYEQTTPAQVSSSYVIPDSSAIWMALSTNFVITQNFVEITGSLSPSLVGEKVTVYISSMDLPTVMLATVETDTNGDYSYVWNSPPGGVYSVRANWSGDDDYNGKDSDTFSLIVLPSEFLMIGAFLVTLIVILIVVTVVTRRKTSEKHENFEDWDFADYPQDY
;
A
#
# COMPACT_ATOMS: atom_id res chain seq x y z
N MET A 1 50.85 5.38 19.92
CA MET A 1 50.22 5.38 18.58
C MET A 1 49.03 4.39 18.43
N SER A 2 48.39 3.91 19.51
CA SER A 2 47.22 2.99 19.40
C SER A 2 45.94 3.46 20.09
N ALA A 3 45.95 4.59 20.83
CA ALA A 3 44.74 5.14 21.46
C ALA A 3 43.89 5.99 20.50
N GLN A 4 44.52 6.68 19.54
CA GLN A 4 43.80 7.54 18.57
C GLN A 4 42.96 6.75 17.56
N PHE A 5 43.36 5.53 17.19
CA PHE A 5 42.61 4.70 16.23
C PHE A 5 41.34 4.06 16.81
N LYS A 6 41.24 3.91 18.14
CA LYS A 6 40.04 3.33 18.80
C LYS A 6 38.90 4.35 18.90
N HIS A 7 39.21 5.61 19.20
CA HIS A 7 38.19 6.66 19.24
C HIS A 7 37.66 7.02 17.85
N GLN A 8 38.49 6.97 16.82
CA GLN A 8 38.07 7.24 15.45
C GLN A 8 37.07 6.19 14.92
N LYS A 9 37.22 4.91 15.29
CA LYS A 9 36.24 3.87 14.94
C LYS A 9 34.93 4.00 15.71
N ILE A 10 34.96 4.32 17.00
CA ILE A 10 33.76 4.50 17.83
C ILE A 10 32.95 5.73 17.36
N ILE A 11 33.64 6.82 17.03
CA ILE A 11 33.00 8.04 16.50
C ILE A 11 32.39 7.77 15.10
N VAL A 12 33.07 7.02 14.23
CA VAL A 12 32.54 6.67 12.91
C VAL A 12 31.34 5.72 13.01
N THR A 13 31.33 4.72 13.90
CA THR A 13 30.14 3.88 14.13
C THR A 13 28.98 4.66 14.77
N SER A 14 29.27 5.63 15.65
CA SER A 14 28.23 6.48 16.25
C SER A 14 27.61 7.45 15.23
N ILE A 15 28.39 7.94 14.26
CA ILE A 15 27.90 8.81 13.19
C ILE A 15 27.07 8.01 12.17
N VAL A 16 27.43 6.76 11.88
CA VAL A 16 26.63 5.89 10.99
C VAL A 16 25.28 5.52 11.64
N ILE A 17 25.24 5.28 12.95
CA ILE A 17 23.97 5.04 13.66
C ILE A 17 23.16 6.33 13.79
N MET A 18 23.81 7.50 13.95
CA MET A 18 23.10 8.79 14.05
C MET A 18 22.56 9.27 12.69
N LEU A 19 23.18 8.89 11.57
CA LEU A 19 22.66 9.13 10.22
C LEU A 19 21.51 8.18 9.82
N LEU A 20 21.39 7.02 10.47
CA LEU A 20 20.24 6.11 10.34
C LEU A 20 19.03 6.52 11.18
N VAL A 21 19.16 7.55 12.04
CA VAL A 21 18.11 8.06 12.93
C VAL A 21 17.82 9.54 12.62
N LEU A 22 18.09 10.00 11.39
CA LEU A 22 17.48 11.24 10.94
C LEU A 22 15.98 10.93 10.76
N PRO A 23 15.07 11.53 11.55
CA PRO A 23 13.67 11.52 11.16
C PRO A 23 13.65 12.27 9.84
N SER A 24 13.40 11.55 8.75
CA SER A 24 12.98 12.17 7.50
C SER A 24 11.86 13.12 7.87
N SER A 25 12.11 14.42 7.69
CA SER A 25 11.13 15.47 7.94
C SER A 25 9.81 15.05 7.30
N ILE A 26 8.83 14.70 8.14
CA ILE A 26 7.50 14.26 7.72
C ILE A 26 6.84 15.52 7.18
N CYS A 27 6.79 15.65 5.86
CA CYS A 27 5.91 16.60 5.23
C CYS A 27 4.52 15.96 5.30
N LEU A 28 3.68 16.44 6.22
CA LEU A 28 2.24 16.17 6.19
C LEU A 28 1.70 16.84 4.92
N ALA A 29 1.80 16.16 3.79
CA ALA A 29 1.04 16.55 2.61
C ALA A 29 -0.40 16.09 2.84
N ASP A 30 -1.36 17.00 2.68
CA ASP A 30 -2.75 16.58 2.54
C ASP A 30 -2.87 15.62 1.36
N PRO A 31 -3.69 14.55 1.45
CA PRO A 31 -3.96 13.67 0.33
C PRO A 31 -4.34 14.49 -0.90
N PRO A 32 -3.81 14.17 -2.10
CA PRO A 32 -4.23 14.85 -3.31
C PRO A 32 -5.72 14.64 -3.57
N GLU A 33 -6.38 15.69 -4.05
CA GLU A 33 -7.80 15.70 -4.40
C GLU A 33 -8.00 15.60 -5.92
N TYR A 34 -8.82 14.64 -6.36
CA TYR A 34 -9.16 14.41 -7.76
C TYR A 34 -10.61 14.78 -7.99
N ASN A 35 -10.87 15.64 -8.98
CA ASN A 35 -12.18 16.25 -9.19
C ASN A 35 -12.75 15.81 -10.53
N TYR A 36 -13.94 15.20 -10.50
CA TYR A 36 -14.66 14.74 -11.70
C TYR A 36 -16.00 15.46 -11.82
N GLN A 37 -16.27 16.00 -13.00
CA GLN A 37 -17.57 16.59 -13.35
C GLN A 37 -18.53 15.50 -13.83
N LEU A 38 -19.77 15.52 -13.36
CA LEU A 38 -20.80 14.54 -13.73
C LEU A 38 -22.12 15.27 -14.05
N LEU A 39 -22.91 14.73 -14.97
CA LEU A 39 -24.27 15.20 -15.23
C LEU A 39 -25.29 14.28 -14.56
N ASP A 40 -26.48 14.77 -14.24
CA ASP A 40 -27.60 13.97 -13.72
C ASP A 40 -28.03 12.82 -14.64
N SER A 41 -27.76 12.95 -15.94
CA SER A 41 -27.97 11.94 -16.97
C SER A 41 -27.14 12.29 -18.21
N PRO A 42 -26.97 11.38 -19.18
CA PRO A 42 -26.27 11.67 -20.43
C PRO A 42 -26.89 12.83 -21.23
N GLY A 43 -26.24 14.01 -21.20
CA GLY A 43 -26.76 15.24 -21.82
C GLY A 43 -27.78 15.98 -20.94
N GLY A 44 -27.80 15.66 -19.65
CA GLY A 44 -28.53 16.39 -18.61
C GLY A 44 -28.01 17.81 -18.40
N SER A 45 -28.54 18.47 -17.38
CA SER A 45 -28.28 19.91 -17.14
C SER A 45 -27.83 20.23 -15.72
N ILE A 46 -27.94 19.27 -14.81
CA ILE A 46 -27.47 19.42 -13.44
C ILE A 46 -26.04 18.90 -13.39
N LEU A 47 -25.13 19.77 -12.97
CA LEU A 47 -23.71 19.47 -12.86
C LEU A 47 -23.36 19.12 -11.41
N TYR A 48 -22.78 17.95 -11.21
CA TYR A 48 -22.19 17.50 -9.96
C TYR A 48 -20.67 17.53 -10.07
N ARG A 49 -20.01 17.74 -8.92
CA ARG A 49 -18.56 17.61 -8.78
C ARG A 49 -18.29 16.52 -7.77
N LEU A 50 -17.78 15.39 -8.24
CA LEU A 50 -17.31 14.29 -7.40
C LEU A 50 -15.85 14.54 -7.04
N THR A 51 -15.54 14.62 -5.76
CA THR A 51 -14.18 14.73 -5.23
C THR A 51 -13.76 13.39 -4.68
N VAL A 52 -12.63 12.87 -5.15
CA VAL A 52 -12.02 11.62 -4.69
C VAL A 52 -10.69 11.94 -4.04
N THR A 53 -10.44 11.38 -2.85
CA THR A 53 -9.15 11.50 -2.16
C THR A 53 -8.54 10.12 -1.91
N ILE A 54 -7.22 10.05 -2.08
CA ILE A 54 -6.45 8.82 -1.93
C ILE A 54 -5.30 9.10 -0.99
N ASN A 55 -5.30 8.41 0.15
CA ASN A 55 -4.21 8.48 1.10
C ASN A 55 -2.95 7.77 0.59
N GLU A 56 -1.79 8.20 1.08
CA GLU A 56 -0.48 7.66 0.67
C GLU A 56 -0.39 6.16 0.95
N THR A 57 -0.90 5.69 2.09
CA THR A 57 -0.86 4.27 2.47
C THR A 57 -1.58 3.37 1.46
N LEU A 58 -2.74 3.79 0.95
CA LEU A 58 -3.50 3.04 -0.05
C LEU A 58 -2.78 3.04 -1.40
N TYR A 59 -2.22 4.18 -1.81
CA TYR A 59 -1.41 4.25 -3.02
C TYR A 59 -0.14 3.38 -2.93
N GLU A 60 0.59 3.46 -1.82
CA GLU A 60 1.75 2.59 -1.53
C GLU A 60 1.36 1.11 -1.52
N HIS A 61 0.20 0.77 -0.97
CA HIS A 61 -0.28 -0.60 -0.98
C HIS A 61 -0.38 -1.14 -2.41
N TYR A 62 -1.08 -0.44 -3.32
CA TYR A 62 -1.28 -0.91 -4.70
C TYR A 62 -0.03 -0.80 -5.57
N SER A 63 0.74 0.28 -5.46
CA SER A 63 2.00 0.45 -6.20
C SER A 63 3.06 -0.59 -5.84
N ASN A 64 3.01 -1.17 -4.63
CA ASN A 64 3.89 -2.26 -4.23
C ASN A 64 3.34 -3.67 -4.55
N GLN A 65 2.15 -3.79 -5.14
CA GLN A 65 1.61 -5.07 -5.58
C GLN A 65 2.35 -5.62 -6.81
N ASN A 66 1.97 -6.82 -7.26
CA ASN A 66 2.55 -7.42 -8.45
C ASN A 66 1.84 -6.97 -9.73
N HIS A 67 2.49 -6.10 -10.50
CA HIS A 67 2.03 -5.59 -11.79
C HIS A 67 2.29 -6.52 -12.98
N LEU A 68 2.91 -7.69 -12.79
CA LEU A 68 3.21 -8.62 -13.90
C LEU A 68 1.95 -9.25 -14.47
N LEU A 69 1.59 -8.88 -15.70
CA LEU A 69 0.49 -9.50 -16.43
C LEU A 69 0.94 -10.85 -17.03
N HIS A 70 0.30 -11.95 -16.61
CA HIS A 70 0.54 -13.28 -17.16
C HIS A 70 -0.59 -13.66 -18.13
N GLY A 71 -0.28 -13.71 -19.43
CA GLY A 71 -1.27 -13.99 -20.46
C GLY A 71 -2.29 -12.85 -20.57
N TYR A 72 -3.57 -13.14 -20.29
CA TYR A 72 -4.67 -12.19 -20.41
C TYR A 72 -5.45 -12.05 -19.10
N ASP A 73 -4.79 -12.27 -17.95
CA ASP A 73 -5.40 -12.13 -16.63
C ASP A 73 -5.49 -10.67 -16.18
N PHE A 74 -6.12 -9.83 -17.00
CA PHE A 74 -6.41 -8.44 -16.66
C PHE A 74 -7.39 -8.34 -15.49
N SER A 75 -8.20 -9.38 -15.25
CA SER A 75 -9.16 -9.39 -14.15
C SER A 75 -8.51 -9.16 -12.78
N LYS A 76 -7.24 -9.57 -12.60
CA LYS A 76 -6.51 -9.44 -11.33
C LYS A 76 -6.38 -8.00 -10.85
N PHE A 77 -6.43 -7.03 -11.76
CA PHE A 77 -6.31 -5.60 -11.45
C PHE A 77 -7.63 -4.95 -11.09
N VAL A 78 -8.76 -5.67 -11.20
CA VAL A 78 -10.07 -5.15 -10.82
C VAL A 78 -10.18 -5.13 -9.29
N THR A 79 -10.32 -3.93 -8.70
CA THR A 79 -10.32 -3.67 -7.25
C THR A 79 -11.62 -2.99 -6.79
N PRO A 80 -12.76 -3.72 -6.80
CA PRO A 80 -14.05 -3.11 -6.52
C PRO A 80 -14.18 -2.63 -5.07
N ASN A 81 -13.50 -3.28 -4.12
CA ASN A 81 -13.67 -2.93 -2.71
C ASN A 81 -13.02 -1.59 -2.38
N ALA A 82 -11.83 -1.29 -2.94
CA ALA A 82 -11.18 0.00 -2.74
C ALA A 82 -11.95 1.18 -3.34
N LEU A 83 -12.65 0.97 -4.45
CA LEU A 83 -13.44 2.02 -5.13
C LEU A 83 -14.92 2.03 -4.74
N LYS A 84 -15.34 1.24 -3.75
CA LYS A 84 -16.74 1.17 -3.34
C LYS A 84 -17.36 2.52 -2.99
N PRO A 85 -16.66 3.44 -2.28
CA PRO A 85 -17.24 4.76 -1.97
C PRO A 85 -17.62 5.57 -3.20
N ILE A 86 -16.84 5.49 -4.29
CA ILE A 86 -17.19 6.12 -5.57
C ILE A 86 -18.50 5.53 -6.12
N ALA A 87 -18.64 4.20 -6.09
CA ALA A 87 -19.86 3.55 -6.57
C ALA A 87 -21.09 3.90 -5.71
N ASP A 88 -20.92 3.97 -4.39
CA ASP A 88 -21.99 4.34 -3.47
C ASP A 88 -22.46 5.78 -3.74
N ASP A 89 -21.52 6.72 -3.93
CA ASP A 89 -21.82 8.11 -4.29
C ASP A 89 -22.52 8.23 -5.65
N LEU A 90 -22.06 7.52 -6.68
CA LEU A 90 -22.72 7.54 -7.99
C LEU A 90 -24.18 7.07 -7.87
N TRP A 91 -24.47 6.07 -7.02
CA TRP A 91 -25.84 5.63 -6.76
C TRP A 91 -26.72 6.66 -6.05
N THR A 92 -26.15 7.69 -5.40
CA THR A 92 -26.95 8.76 -4.80
C THR A 92 -27.55 9.71 -5.83
N ILE A 93 -26.92 9.85 -7.01
CA ILE A 93 -27.38 10.75 -8.09
C ILE A 93 -28.03 10.01 -9.25
N TYR A 94 -27.74 8.72 -9.45
CA TYR A 94 -28.32 7.90 -10.52
C TYR A 94 -29.34 6.89 -9.99
N SER A 95 -30.42 6.71 -10.73
CA SER A 95 -31.57 5.89 -10.29
C SER A 95 -31.72 4.55 -11.02
N ASN A 96 -30.89 4.28 -12.03
CA ASN A 96 -30.90 3.04 -12.81
C ASN A 96 -29.49 2.65 -13.28
N GLU A 97 -29.33 1.40 -13.70
CA GLU A 97 -28.04 0.82 -14.09
C GLU A 97 -27.39 1.49 -15.31
N GLU A 98 -28.18 1.97 -16.28
CA GLU A 98 -27.66 2.64 -17.47
C GLU A 98 -27.08 4.01 -17.12
N ASP A 99 -27.81 4.82 -16.37
CA ASP A 99 -27.34 6.13 -15.91
C ASP A 99 -26.12 6.00 -15.00
N PHE A 100 -26.14 5.05 -14.05
CA PHE A 100 -24.98 4.75 -13.21
C PHE A 100 -23.75 4.38 -14.05
N ALA A 101 -23.91 3.49 -15.03
CA ALA A 101 -22.81 3.09 -15.90
C ALA A 101 -22.30 4.25 -16.78
N ASN A 102 -23.20 5.07 -17.32
CA ASN A 102 -22.81 6.27 -18.07
C ASN A 102 -22.10 7.29 -17.16
N GLY A 103 -22.48 7.42 -15.89
CA GLY A 103 -21.79 8.25 -14.91
C GLY A 103 -20.34 7.80 -14.66
N VAL A 104 -20.10 6.49 -14.57
CA VAL A 104 -18.74 5.94 -14.51
C VAL A 104 -17.95 6.28 -15.78
N LEU A 105 -18.58 6.19 -16.97
CA LEU A 105 -17.91 6.58 -18.22
C LEU A 105 -17.57 8.07 -18.26
N MET A 106 -18.47 8.95 -17.80
CA MET A 106 -18.18 10.39 -17.67
C MET A 106 -16.99 10.66 -16.75
N MET A 107 -16.88 9.94 -15.63
CA MET A 107 -15.73 10.04 -14.73
C MET A 107 -14.43 9.66 -15.45
N VAL A 108 -14.38 8.48 -16.06
CA VAL A 108 -13.16 7.95 -16.71
C VAL A 108 -12.76 8.76 -17.94
N HIS A 109 -13.71 9.31 -18.70
CA HIS A 109 -13.42 10.14 -19.88
C HIS A 109 -12.74 11.46 -19.54
N GLN A 110 -12.62 11.86 -18.27
CA GLN A 110 -11.89 13.06 -17.86
C GLN A 110 -10.40 12.82 -17.62
N ILE A 111 -9.96 11.56 -17.59
CA ILE A 111 -8.57 11.18 -17.33
C ILE A 111 -7.77 11.26 -18.64
N GLU A 112 -6.53 11.76 -18.58
CA GLU A 112 -5.69 11.97 -19.76
C GLU A 112 -5.25 10.63 -20.38
N TYR A 113 -5.48 10.48 -21.68
CA TYR A 113 -5.03 9.29 -22.39
C TYR A 113 -3.52 9.31 -22.61
N LEU A 114 -2.81 8.36 -22.01
CA LEU A 114 -1.38 8.15 -22.18
C LEU A 114 -1.08 6.65 -22.21
N GLU A 115 -0.48 6.16 -23.30
CA GLU A 115 -0.02 4.77 -23.41
C GLU A 115 0.91 4.41 -22.25
N SER A 116 0.64 3.29 -21.59
CA SER A 116 1.28 2.95 -20.33
C SER A 116 1.75 1.49 -20.27
N ASP A 117 2.90 1.26 -19.63
CA ASP A 117 3.43 -0.06 -19.30
C ASP A 117 4.32 0.11 -18.05
N PRO A 118 4.18 -0.70 -16.98
CA PRO A 118 3.27 -1.83 -16.81
C PRO A 118 1.83 -1.46 -16.48
N GLN A 119 0.94 -2.46 -16.62
CA GLN A 119 -0.44 -2.40 -16.16
C GLN A 119 -0.53 -2.04 -14.67
N LYS A 120 -1.39 -1.07 -14.34
CA LYS A 120 -1.56 -0.52 -12.99
C LYS A 120 -2.93 -0.82 -12.40
N PHE A 121 -3.04 -0.71 -11.06
CA PHE A 121 -4.32 -0.80 -10.36
C PHE A 121 -5.08 0.52 -10.44
N PRO A 122 -6.43 0.50 -10.33
CA PRO A 122 -7.24 1.71 -10.42
C PRO A 122 -6.87 2.85 -9.47
N VAL A 123 -6.39 2.53 -8.26
CA VAL A 123 -5.92 3.55 -7.30
C VAL A 123 -4.72 4.32 -7.86
N GLU A 124 -3.80 3.64 -8.53
CA GLU A 124 -2.66 4.27 -9.19
C GLU A 124 -3.13 5.12 -10.38
N THR A 125 -4.06 4.61 -11.20
CA THR A 125 -4.62 5.34 -12.35
C THR A 125 -5.30 6.65 -11.92
N ILE A 126 -6.02 6.66 -10.81
CA ILE A 126 -6.60 7.89 -10.26
C ILE A 126 -5.49 8.83 -9.79
N VAL A 127 -4.48 8.31 -9.06
CA VAL A 127 -3.41 9.13 -8.48
C VAL A 127 -2.57 9.83 -9.54
N GLU A 128 -2.16 9.07 -10.55
CA GLU A 128 -1.35 9.56 -11.67
C GLU A 128 -2.17 10.40 -12.64
N ASN A 129 -3.50 10.19 -12.65
CA ASN A 129 -4.48 10.90 -13.48
C ASN A 129 -4.16 10.81 -15.00
N GLU A 130 -3.59 9.68 -15.41
CA GLU A 130 -3.28 9.32 -16.78
C GLU A 130 -3.42 7.79 -16.97
N GLY A 131 -3.61 7.34 -18.21
CA GLY A 131 -3.65 5.92 -18.54
C GLY A 131 -4.16 5.65 -19.96
N ASP A 132 -4.17 4.38 -20.35
CA ASP A 132 -4.64 3.93 -21.66
C ASP A 132 -5.89 3.05 -21.56
N CYS A 133 -6.25 2.42 -22.69
CA CYS A 133 -7.54 1.76 -22.85
C CYS A 133 -7.80 0.68 -21.79
N ASP A 134 -6.75 -0.03 -21.36
CA ASP A 134 -6.86 -1.10 -20.38
C ASP A 134 -6.98 -0.58 -18.94
N LEU A 135 -6.15 0.38 -18.52
CA LEU A 135 -6.26 1.05 -17.21
C LEU A 135 -7.66 1.63 -17.01
N PHE A 136 -8.16 2.35 -18.02
CA PHE A 136 -9.49 2.96 -17.99
C PHE A 136 -10.61 1.93 -17.92
N THR A 137 -10.49 0.84 -18.68
CA THR A 137 -11.45 -0.27 -18.62
C THR A 137 -11.44 -0.94 -17.24
N ILE A 138 -10.27 -1.15 -16.65
CA ILE A 138 -10.12 -1.80 -15.35
C ILE A 138 -10.65 -0.91 -14.21
N MET A 139 -10.40 0.41 -14.28
CA MET A 139 -10.99 1.37 -13.35
C MET A 139 -12.52 1.38 -13.46
N ALA A 140 -13.07 1.51 -14.68
CA ALA A 140 -14.52 1.47 -14.90
C ALA A 140 -15.13 0.14 -14.43
N ALA A 141 -14.49 -0.99 -14.73
CA ALA A 141 -14.92 -2.30 -14.28
C ALA A 141 -14.97 -2.40 -12.75
N SER A 142 -13.98 -1.83 -12.07
CA SER A 142 -13.88 -1.85 -10.61
C SER A 142 -15.02 -1.08 -9.97
N ILE A 143 -15.29 0.15 -10.44
CA ILE A 143 -16.40 0.97 -9.94
C ILE A 143 -17.75 0.30 -10.25
N MET A 144 -17.95 -0.15 -11.48
CA MET A 144 -19.24 -0.76 -11.87
C MET A 144 -19.53 -2.06 -11.13
N LYS A 145 -18.51 -2.90 -10.93
CA LYS A 145 -18.62 -4.13 -10.15
C LYS A 145 -18.89 -3.83 -8.67
N ALA A 146 -18.28 -2.78 -8.10
CA ALA A 146 -18.56 -2.32 -6.75
C ALA A 146 -20.02 -1.85 -6.60
N GLY A 147 -20.56 -1.18 -7.63
CA GLY A 147 -21.96 -0.79 -7.73
C GLY A 147 -22.94 -1.94 -8.02
N GLY A 148 -22.46 -3.18 -8.14
CA GLY A 148 -23.28 -4.37 -8.31
C GLY A 148 -23.60 -4.76 -9.76
N LEU A 149 -23.00 -4.11 -10.76
CA LEU A 149 -23.21 -4.46 -12.16
C LEU A 149 -22.39 -5.70 -12.55
N ASP A 150 -22.96 -6.53 -13.43
CA ASP A 150 -22.30 -7.68 -14.03
C ASP A 150 -21.52 -7.22 -15.27
N VAL A 151 -20.19 -7.22 -15.16
CA VAL A 151 -19.29 -6.67 -16.18
C VAL A 151 -18.18 -7.66 -16.57
N VAL A 152 -17.72 -7.57 -17.81
CA VAL A 152 -16.63 -8.35 -18.41
C VAL A 152 -15.68 -7.43 -19.16
N LEU A 153 -14.40 -7.78 -19.24
CA LEU A 153 -13.46 -7.04 -20.08
C LEU A 153 -13.53 -7.58 -21.52
N LEU A 154 -13.47 -6.71 -22.52
CA LEU A 154 -13.54 -7.05 -23.93
C LEU A 154 -12.23 -6.65 -24.60
N LEU A 155 -11.35 -7.62 -24.82
CA LEU A 155 -10.05 -7.40 -25.45
C LEU A 155 -10.12 -7.61 -26.96
N LEU A 156 -9.78 -6.57 -27.72
CA LEU A 156 -9.73 -6.57 -29.18
C LEU A 156 -8.27 -6.69 -29.63
N GLU A 157 -7.73 -7.91 -29.59
CA GLU A 157 -6.31 -8.18 -29.88
C GLU A 157 -5.84 -7.65 -31.25
N GLN A 158 -6.72 -7.59 -32.25
CA GLN A 158 -6.39 -7.08 -33.59
C GLN A 158 -6.26 -5.55 -33.65
N HIS A 159 -6.79 -4.86 -32.66
CA HIS A 159 -6.84 -3.40 -32.58
C HIS A 159 -5.96 -2.83 -31.46
N ASP A 160 -5.32 -3.70 -30.68
CA ASP A 160 -4.58 -3.32 -29.47
C ASP A 160 -5.41 -2.40 -28.56
N HIS A 161 -6.66 -2.81 -28.33
CA HIS A 161 -7.66 -2.01 -27.63
C HIS A 161 -8.47 -2.85 -26.66
N MET A 162 -8.89 -2.25 -25.55
CA MET A 162 -9.78 -2.86 -24.57
C MET A 162 -10.91 -1.90 -24.21
N PHE A 163 -12.11 -2.43 -24.08
CA PHE A 163 -13.25 -1.71 -23.50
C PHE A 163 -14.10 -2.64 -22.65
N LEU A 164 -15.10 -2.09 -21.95
CA LEU A 164 -15.93 -2.84 -21.03
C LEU A 164 -17.14 -3.46 -21.74
N GLY A 165 -17.58 -4.62 -21.28
CA GLY A 165 -18.88 -5.19 -21.57
C GLY A 165 -19.76 -5.18 -20.33
N ILE A 166 -20.94 -4.59 -20.40
CA ILE A 166 -21.85 -4.44 -19.25
C ILE A 166 -23.16 -5.18 -19.50
N HIS A 167 -23.53 -6.07 -18.59
CA HIS A 167 -24.85 -6.67 -18.59
C HIS A 167 -25.82 -5.80 -17.79
N LEU A 168 -26.87 -5.33 -18.47
CA LEU A 168 -27.95 -4.54 -17.89
C LEU A 168 -29.26 -5.33 -17.92
N SER A 169 -30.08 -5.11 -16.90
CA SER A 169 -31.43 -5.65 -16.77
C SER A 169 -32.38 -5.14 -17.86
N GLU A 170 -32.23 -3.86 -18.25
CA GLU A 170 -32.93 -3.23 -19.35
C GLU A 170 -32.01 -2.97 -20.55
N ARG A 171 -32.61 -2.80 -21.72
CA ARG A 171 -31.86 -2.40 -22.93
C ARG A 171 -31.48 -0.91 -22.83
N PRO A 172 -30.23 -0.53 -23.16
CA PRO A 172 -29.82 0.87 -23.23
C PRO A 172 -30.76 1.74 -24.07
N LYS A 173 -31.08 2.93 -23.57
CA LYS A 173 -31.98 3.92 -24.16
C LYS A 173 -31.26 5.22 -24.53
N ASP A 174 -30.11 5.51 -23.93
CA ASP A 174 -29.40 6.78 -24.10
C ASP A 174 -28.39 6.77 -25.24
N ALA A 175 -28.06 5.60 -25.77
CA ALA A 175 -27.21 5.48 -26.93
C ALA A 175 -27.79 6.25 -28.13
N ARG A 176 -26.94 7.05 -28.77
CA ARG A 176 -27.30 7.93 -29.90
C ARG A 176 -27.19 7.19 -31.24
N SER A 177 -26.64 5.98 -31.23
CA SER A 177 -26.43 5.14 -32.41
C SER A 177 -26.93 3.72 -32.17
N GLN A 178 -26.76 2.84 -33.16
CA GLN A 178 -27.15 1.44 -32.99
C GLN A 178 -26.38 0.78 -31.84
N LEU A 179 -27.05 -0.09 -31.08
CA LEU A 179 -26.42 -0.75 -29.94
C LEU A 179 -25.47 -1.87 -30.38
N TYR A 180 -24.27 -1.87 -29.79
CA TYR A 180 -23.28 -2.93 -29.90
C TYR A 180 -23.20 -3.72 -28.60
N PHE A 181 -23.09 -5.04 -28.74
CA PHE A 181 -22.97 -5.95 -27.60
C PHE A 181 -22.25 -7.24 -28.01
N TYR A 182 -21.65 -7.88 -27.02
CA TYR A 182 -21.09 -9.22 -27.12
C TYR A 182 -21.94 -10.20 -26.32
N ARG A 183 -21.92 -11.47 -26.71
CA ARG A 183 -22.64 -12.55 -26.00
C ARG A 183 -21.65 -13.44 -25.28
N HIS A 184 -21.90 -13.68 -24.00
CA HIS A 184 -21.13 -14.57 -23.17
C HIS A 184 -22.07 -15.23 -22.15
N ASP A 185 -21.97 -16.55 -21.98
CA ASP A 185 -22.79 -17.35 -21.05
C ASP A 185 -24.30 -17.05 -21.10
N GLY A 186 -24.82 -16.90 -22.33
CA GLY A 186 -26.25 -16.64 -22.58
C GLY A 186 -26.70 -15.19 -22.32
N LYS A 187 -25.85 -14.34 -21.75
CA LYS A 187 -26.11 -12.92 -21.49
C LYS A 187 -25.65 -12.02 -22.63
N LYS A 188 -26.19 -10.80 -22.68
CA LYS A 188 -25.70 -9.72 -23.53
C LYS A 188 -24.92 -8.74 -22.67
N TYR A 189 -23.72 -8.42 -23.11
CA TYR A 189 -22.85 -7.41 -22.54
C TYR A 189 -22.73 -6.26 -23.54
N TYR A 190 -23.38 -5.13 -23.26
CA TYR A 190 -23.33 -3.93 -24.08
C TYR A 190 -21.96 -3.27 -23.98
N VAL A 191 -21.46 -2.75 -25.10
CA VAL A 191 -20.16 -2.08 -25.16
C VAL A 191 -20.18 -0.83 -24.29
N ALA A 192 -19.16 -0.62 -23.48
CA ALA A 192 -18.89 0.61 -22.76
C ALA A 192 -17.46 1.04 -23.08
N GLU A 193 -17.36 1.94 -24.06
CA GLU A 193 -16.07 2.46 -24.52
C GLU A 193 -15.53 3.50 -23.53
N THR A 194 -14.39 3.21 -22.94
CA THR A 194 -13.77 4.01 -21.89
C THR A 194 -12.80 5.06 -22.43
N THR A 195 -12.44 5.03 -23.72
CA THR A 195 -11.62 6.07 -24.36
C THR A 195 -12.51 7.09 -25.09
N GLY A 196 -13.13 8.00 -24.34
CA GLY A 196 -14.17 8.93 -24.84
C GLY A 196 -13.76 10.39 -25.04
N GLY A 197 -12.59 10.80 -24.55
CA GLY A 197 -12.05 12.15 -24.72
C GLY A 197 -12.88 13.23 -24.02
N ASN A 198 -13.94 13.75 -24.67
CA ASN A 198 -14.80 14.76 -24.05
C ASN A 198 -15.90 14.09 -23.22
N TRP A 199 -15.81 14.17 -21.90
CA TRP A 199 -16.75 13.50 -20.99
C TRP A 199 -18.23 13.92 -21.13
N GLU A 200 -18.55 15.16 -21.52
CA GLU A 200 -19.94 15.62 -21.70
C GLU A 200 -20.61 14.95 -22.92
N THR A 201 -19.80 14.60 -23.92
CA THR A 201 -20.27 14.09 -25.21
C THR A 201 -19.69 12.73 -25.58
N GLY A 202 -18.95 12.12 -24.66
CA GLY A 202 -18.21 10.88 -24.82
C GLY A 202 -19.13 9.70 -25.04
N TRP A 203 -18.53 8.52 -25.13
CA TRP A 203 -19.26 7.30 -25.41
C TRP A 203 -20.27 6.96 -24.32
N ARG A 204 -21.46 6.55 -24.75
CA ARG A 204 -22.51 6.03 -23.87
C ARG A 204 -22.55 4.52 -23.95
N VAL A 205 -23.10 3.88 -22.92
CA VAL A 205 -23.31 2.43 -22.91
C VAL A 205 -24.11 2.01 -24.16
N GLY A 206 -23.56 1.03 -24.88
CA GLY A 206 -24.06 0.49 -26.12
C GLY A 206 -23.50 1.13 -27.39
N GLU A 207 -22.77 2.25 -27.29
CA GLU A 207 -22.09 2.86 -28.44
C GLU A 207 -20.72 2.22 -28.69
N CYS A 208 -20.25 2.25 -29.94
CA CYS A 208 -18.96 1.68 -30.32
C CYS A 208 -18.31 2.51 -31.45
N PRO A 209 -17.02 2.89 -31.33
CA PRO A 209 -16.29 3.59 -32.37
C PRO A 209 -16.32 2.84 -33.71
N GLU A 210 -16.50 3.55 -34.82
CA GLU A 210 -16.66 2.94 -36.16
C GLU A 210 -15.55 1.95 -36.51
N ILE A 211 -14.31 2.27 -36.16
CA ILE A 211 -13.12 1.43 -36.42
C ILE A 211 -13.13 0.10 -35.65
N LEU A 212 -13.89 0.00 -34.56
CA LEU A 212 -13.98 -1.19 -33.71
C LEU A 212 -15.28 -1.98 -33.92
N GLN A 213 -16.18 -1.47 -34.78
CA GLN A 213 -17.46 -2.13 -35.03
C GLN A 213 -17.24 -3.47 -35.74
N ARG A 214 -17.93 -4.52 -35.27
CA ARG A 214 -17.86 -5.89 -35.80
C ARG A 214 -16.52 -6.60 -35.58
N SER A 215 -15.61 -6.01 -34.80
CA SER A 215 -14.40 -6.69 -34.38
C SER A 215 -14.73 -7.86 -33.46
N TYR A 216 -13.89 -8.90 -33.52
CA TYR A 216 -13.98 -9.99 -32.56
C TYR A 216 -13.31 -9.55 -31.26
N ALA A 217 -14.01 -9.71 -30.14
CA ALA A 217 -13.45 -9.47 -28.82
C ALA A 217 -13.31 -10.79 -28.06
N LYS A 218 -12.17 -10.96 -27.40
CA LYS A 218 -12.00 -11.97 -26.38
C LYS A 218 -12.65 -11.48 -25.09
N VAL A 219 -13.66 -12.21 -24.64
CA VAL A 219 -14.34 -11.92 -23.37
C VAL A 219 -13.49 -12.45 -22.22
N ILE A 220 -13.16 -11.57 -21.28
CA ILE A 220 -12.41 -11.90 -20.05
C ILE A 220 -13.37 -11.70 -18.88
N PRO A 221 -13.90 -12.79 -18.30
CA PRO A 221 -14.74 -12.73 -17.11
C PRO A 221 -13.95 -12.22 -15.90
N ILE A 222 -14.59 -11.45 -15.02
CA ILE A 222 -13.96 -10.96 -13.80
C ILE A 222 -14.06 -12.03 -12.71
N VAL A 223 -13.11 -12.96 -12.73
CA VAL A 223 -13.05 -14.13 -11.83
C VAL A 223 -11.90 -14.07 -10.83
N ASN A 224 -10.72 -13.60 -11.26
CA ASN A 224 -9.59 -13.36 -10.38
C ASN A 224 -9.55 -11.87 -10.08
N TYR A 225 -10.17 -11.41 -9.01
CA TYR A 225 -10.21 -9.98 -8.66
C TYR A 225 -10.12 -9.82 -7.14
N GLU A 226 -9.84 -8.61 -6.68
CA GLU A 226 -9.71 -8.31 -5.26
C GLU A 226 -10.99 -8.67 -4.48
N GLN A 227 -10.85 -9.54 -3.47
CA GLN A 227 -11.96 -9.94 -2.60
C GLN A 227 -12.06 -9.09 -1.35
N THR A 228 -10.94 -8.51 -0.90
CA THR A 228 -10.84 -7.70 0.31
C THR A 228 -9.85 -6.58 0.06
N THR A 229 -10.15 -5.38 0.55
CA THR A 229 -9.23 -4.23 0.53
C THR A 229 -8.84 -3.87 1.97
N PRO A 230 -7.61 -3.41 2.22
CA PRO A 230 -7.21 -2.97 3.55
C PRO A 230 -7.74 -1.57 3.92
N ALA A 231 -8.06 -0.74 2.92
CA ALA A 231 -8.69 0.57 3.06
C ALA A 231 -9.42 0.97 1.77
N GLN A 232 -10.13 2.10 1.77
CA GLN A 232 -10.89 2.58 0.63
C GLN A 232 -10.47 4.00 0.28
N VAL A 233 -10.77 4.42 -0.95
CA VAL A 233 -10.72 5.85 -1.32
C VAL A 233 -11.82 6.60 -0.57
N SER A 234 -11.65 7.90 -0.31
CA SER A 234 -12.80 8.74 0.07
C SER A 234 -13.42 9.33 -1.19
N SER A 235 -14.73 9.52 -1.17
CA SER A 235 -15.49 10.09 -2.27
C SER A 235 -16.61 10.95 -1.70
N SER A 236 -16.87 12.14 -2.27
CA SER A 236 -18.01 12.99 -1.89
C SER A 236 -18.36 14.01 -2.96
N TYR A 237 -19.62 14.45 -2.99
CA TYR A 237 -20.07 15.61 -3.79
C TYR A 237 -19.95 16.95 -3.07
N VAL A 238 -19.76 16.90 -1.76
CA VAL A 238 -19.45 18.06 -0.93
C VAL A 238 -17.93 18.07 -0.72
N ILE A 239 -17.36 19.23 -0.42
CA ILE A 239 -15.96 19.28 0.06
C ILE A 239 -16.02 18.85 1.53
N PRO A 240 -15.54 17.64 1.87
CA PRO A 240 -15.55 17.18 3.26
C PRO A 240 -14.56 18.00 4.10
N ASP A 241 -14.86 18.10 5.40
CA ASP A 241 -14.01 18.79 6.36
C ASP A 241 -12.69 18.01 6.55
N SER A 242 -11.65 18.71 7.01
CA SER A 242 -10.35 18.09 7.29
C SER A 242 -10.40 17.29 8.60
N SER A 243 -9.76 16.12 8.61
CA SER A 243 -9.57 15.29 9.80
C SER A 243 -8.10 15.14 10.16
N ALA A 244 -7.84 14.56 11.33
CA ALA A 244 -6.52 14.09 11.73
C ALA A 244 -6.62 12.75 12.44
N ILE A 245 -5.62 11.90 12.24
CA ILE A 245 -5.44 10.65 12.98
C ILE A 245 -4.06 10.66 13.65
N TRP A 246 -4.03 10.32 14.94
CA TRP A 246 -2.79 10.16 15.68
C TRP A 246 -2.59 8.72 16.07
N MET A 247 -1.34 8.26 16.03
CA MET A 247 -0.95 6.94 16.49
C MET A 247 0.24 7.07 17.45
N ALA A 248 0.34 6.14 18.40
CA ALA A 248 1.49 5.93 19.24
C ALA A 248 1.72 4.44 19.48
N LEU A 249 2.99 4.07 19.68
CA LEU A 249 3.37 2.74 20.14
C LEU A 249 3.69 2.80 21.64
N SER A 250 3.31 1.77 22.41
CA SER A 250 3.70 1.64 23.81
C SER A 250 5.22 1.58 24.01
N THR A 251 5.93 1.08 22.99
CA THR A 251 7.39 1.07 22.89
C THR A 251 7.81 1.01 21.42
N ASN A 252 8.96 1.59 21.09
CA ASN A 252 9.61 1.45 19.78
C ASN A 252 10.63 0.29 19.74
N PHE A 253 10.82 -0.41 20.87
CA PHE A 253 11.73 -1.54 20.99
C PHE A 253 11.12 -2.64 21.86
N VAL A 254 11.12 -3.86 21.35
CA VAL A 254 10.56 -5.02 22.07
C VAL A 254 11.37 -6.29 21.80
N ILE A 255 11.43 -7.18 22.78
CA ILE A 255 12.01 -8.51 22.62
C ILE A 255 10.88 -9.47 22.23
N THR A 256 11.15 -10.43 21.35
CA THR A 256 10.15 -11.42 20.90
C THR A 256 9.45 -12.09 22.09
N GLN A 257 8.18 -12.45 21.91
CA GLN A 257 7.25 -12.99 22.93
C GLN A 257 6.61 -11.96 23.87
N ASN A 258 7.02 -10.69 23.82
CA ASN A 258 6.27 -9.60 24.44
C ASN A 258 5.19 -9.05 23.47
N PHE A 259 4.39 -8.09 23.94
CA PHE A 259 3.39 -7.40 23.12
C PHE A 259 3.77 -5.93 22.93
N VAL A 260 3.22 -5.33 21.88
CA VAL A 260 3.23 -3.88 21.65
C VAL A 260 1.79 -3.43 21.57
N GLU A 261 1.45 -2.40 22.33
CA GLU A 261 0.13 -1.76 22.24
C GLU A 261 0.25 -0.57 21.30
N ILE A 262 -0.67 -0.50 20.34
CA ILE A 262 -0.79 0.55 19.34
C ILE A 262 -2.04 1.31 19.71
N THR A 263 -1.91 2.58 20.06
CA THR A 263 -3.03 3.43 20.47
C THR A 263 -3.13 4.64 19.56
N GLY A 264 -4.29 5.26 19.49
CA GLY A 264 -4.44 6.48 18.74
C GLY A 264 -5.81 7.12 18.91
N SER A 265 -6.04 8.22 18.20
CA SER A 265 -7.31 8.92 18.21
C SER A 265 -7.59 9.64 16.90
N LEU A 266 -8.86 9.90 16.63
CA LEU A 266 -9.34 10.75 15.55
C LEU A 266 -9.66 12.16 16.05
N SER A 267 -9.46 13.15 15.19
CA SER A 267 -10.05 14.49 15.31
C SER A 267 -10.80 14.83 14.04
N PRO A 268 -12.10 15.15 14.13
CA PRO A 268 -12.90 15.17 15.36
C PRO A 268 -13.09 13.78 15.98
N SER A 269 -13.57 13.74 17.23
CA SER A 269 -13.84 12.49 17.94
C SER A 269 -15.04 11.77 17.31
N LEU A 270 -14.78 10.79 16.46
CA LEU A 270 -15.78 10.00 15.74
C LEU A 270 -15.86 8.59 16.32
N VAL A 271 -17.07 8.07 16.54
CA VAL A 271 -17.33 6.78 17.20
C VAL A 271 -17.71 5.71 16.19
N GLY A 272 -17.15 4.51 16.34
CA GLY A 272 -17.45 3.36 15.47
C GLY A 272 -16.75 3.41 14.12
N GLU A 273 -15.78 4.32 13.96
CA GLU A 273 -14.99 4.46 12.74
C GLU A 273 -13.94 3.36 12.64
N LYS A 274 -13.74 2.83 11.43
CA LYS A 274 -12.80 1.74 11.18
C LYS A 274 -11.41 2.30 10.86
N VAL A 275 -10.48 2.11 11.77
CA VAL A 275 -9.07 2.44 11.60
C VAL A 275 -8.28 1.19 11.24
N THR A 276 -7.53 1.25 10.13
CA THR A 276 -6.66 0.16 9.70
C THR A 276 -5.21 0.48 10.10
N VAL A 277 -4.55 -0.48 10.74
CA VAL A 277 -3.13 -0.42 11.09
C VAL A 277 -2.33 -1.21 10.07
N TYR A 278 -1.30 -0.58 9.54
CA TYR A 278 -0.40 -1.13 8.54
C TYR A 278 1.01 -1.30 9.10
N ILE A 279 1.69 -2.33 8.58
CA ILE A 279 3.12 -2.54 8.81
C ILE A 279 3.85 -2.75 7.48
N SER A 280 5.06 -2.22 7.41
CA SER A 280 6.04 -2.56 6.37
C SER A 280 7.35 -2.94 7.06
N SER A 281 8.09 -3.88 6.50
CA SER A 281 9.46 -4.18 6.91
C SER A 281 10.40 -3.88 5.75
N MET A 282 11.65 -3.48 6.03
CA MET A 282 12.61 -3.01 5.00
C MET A 282 12.53 -3.81 3.69
N ASP A 283 12.12 -3.11 2.63
CA ASP A 283 11.94 -3.57 1.24
C ASP A 283 10.79 -4.56 0.98
N LEU A 284 9.85 -4.73 1.91
CA LEU A 284 8.62 -5.50 1.71
C LEU A 284 7.39 -4.59 1.54
N PRO A 285 6.40 -5.03 0.74
CA PRO A 285 5.13 -4.34 0.59
C PRO A 285 4.45 -4.07 1.93
N THR A 286 3.75 -2.94 2.00
CA THR A 286 2.91 -2.58 3.15
C THR A 286 1.75 -3.57 3.27
N VAL A 287 1.64 -4.22 4.43
CA VAL A 287 0.61 -5.20 4.74
C VAL A 287 -0.29 -4.72 5.87
N MET A 288 -1.57 -5.06 5.77
CA MET A 288 -2.55 -4.80 6.83
C MET A 288 -2.25 -5.69 8.04
N LEU A 289 -2.04 -5.07 9.20
CA LEU A 289 -1.86 -5.77 10.47
C LEU A 289 -3.21 -6.04 11.15
N ALA A 290 -4.07 -5.04 11.24
CA ALA A 290 -5.37 -5.14 11.90
C ALA A 290 -6.31 -4.00 11.50
N THR A 291 -7.62 -4.21 11.71
CA THR A 291 -8.64 -3.15 11.68
C THR A 291 -9.29 -3.08 13.05
N VAL A 292 -9.41 -1.87 13.60
CA VAL A 292 -10.02 -1.58 14.90
C VAL A 292 -11.09 -0.50 14.76
N GLU A 293 -12.03 -0.46 15.70
CA GLU A 293 -13.09 0.54 15.74
C GLU A 293 -12.79 1.59 16.82
N THR A 294 -13.10 2.85 16.54
CA THR A 294 -12.98 3.93 17.53
C THR A 294 -14.08 3.87 18.59
N ASP A 295 -13.73 4.26 19.81
CA ASP A 295 -14.66 4.35 20.93
C ASP A 295 -15.45 5.69 20.94
N THR A 296 -16.22 5.92 22.02
CA THR A 296 -17.04 7.14 22.16
C THR A 296 -16.24 8.44 22.24
N ASN A 297 -14.94 8.37 22.50
CA ASN A 297 -14.03 9.53 22.52
C ASN A 297 -13.26 9.68 21.20
N GLY A 298 -13.47 8.78 20.23
CA GLY A 298 -12.68 8.70 19.01
C GLY A 298 -11.33 8.03 19.19
N ASP A 299 -11.09 7.37 20.33
CA ASP A 299 -9.84 6.68 20.62
C ASP A 299 -9.88 5.23 20.09
N TYR A 300 -8.74 4.69 19.68
CA TYR A 300 -8.60 3.29 19.26
C TYR A 300 -7.35 2.65 19.89
N SER A 301 -7.41 1.32 20.10
CA SER A 301 -6.27 0.54 20.61
C SER A 301 -6.23 -0.85 19.97
N TYR A 302 -5.01 -1.31 19.67
CA TYR A 302 -4.71 -2.65 19.17
C TYR A 302 -3.49 -3.22 19.90
N VAL A 303 -3.59 -4.47 20.36
CA VAL A 303 -2.48 -5.19 21.01
C VAL A 303 -1.86 -6.18 20.03
N TRP A 304 -0.66 -5.86 19.55
CA TRP A 304 0.13 -6.76 18.73
C TRP A 304 0.93 -7.74 19.61
N ASN A 305 0.39 -8.95 19.76
CA ASN A 305 1.00 -10.00 20.57
C ASN A 305 2.15 -10.69 19.84
N SER A 306 3.30 -10.81 20.50
CA SER A 306 4.47 -11.55 20.01
C SER A 306 4.85 -11.19 18.56
N PRO A 307 5.15 -9.91 18.27
CA PRO A 307 5.53 -9.51 16.93
C PRO A 307 6.77 -10.31 16.48
N PRO A 308 6.87 -10.71 15.20
CA PRO A 308 8.05 -11.41 14.69
C PRO A 308 9.29 -10.52 14.78
N GLY A 309 10.49 -11.11 14.82
CA GLY A 309 11.73 -10.36 14.84
C GLY A 309 11.95 -9.58 13.54
N GLY A 310 12.31 -8.30 13.64
CA GLY A 310 12.48 -7.43 12.49
C GLY A 310 12.47 -5.95 12.83
N VAL A 311 12.62 -5.12 11.80
CA VAL A 311 12.42 -3.67 11.87
C VAL A 311 11.17 -3.35 11.06
N TYR A 312 10.19 -2.75 11.72
CA TYR A 312 8.90 -2.41 11.12
C TYR A 312 8.69 -0.89 11.10
N SER A 313 8.11 -0.41 10.02
CA SER A 313 7.41 0.87 9.95
C SER A 313 5.93 0.60 10.21
N VAL A 314 5.33 1.32 11.15
CA VAL A 314 3.94 1.15 11.59
C VAL A 314 3.20 2.46 11.36
N ARG A 315 2.01 2.39 10.75
CA ARG A 315 1.16 3.55 10.44
C ARG A 315 -0.30 3.17 10.63
N ALA A 316 -1.12 4.10 11.09
CA ALA A 316 -2.57 3.96 11.11
C ALA A 316 -3.20 4.80 10.00
N ASN A 317 -4.31 4.31 9.45
CA ASN A 317 -5.06 4.95 8.39
C ASN A 317 -6.55 4.92 8.73
N TRP A 318 -7.24 6.02 8.41
CA TRP A 318 -8.68 6.08 8.36
C TRP A 318 -9.10 6.54 6.96
N SER A 319 -10.06 5.85 6.35
CA SER A 319 -10.51 6.11 4.98
C SER A 319 -11.45 7.32 4.86
N GLY A 320 -11.84 7.95 5.97
CA GLY A 320 -12.81 9.06 5.97
C GLY A 320 -14.26 8.57 5.94
N ASP A 321 -15.17 9.54 5.93
CA ASP A 321 -16.62 9.35 5.86
C ASP A 321 -17.27 10.45 4.99
N ASP A 322 -18.59 10.55 5.02
CA ASP A 322 -19.36 11.53 4.24
C ASP A 322 -19.01 12.98 4.61
N ASP A 323 -18.58 13.21 5.86
CA ASP A 323 -18.35 14.54 6.44
C ASP A 323 -16.86 14.92 6.44
N TYR A 324 -15.94 13.96 6.45
CA TYR A 324 -14.51 14.18 6.68
C TYR A 324 -13.60 13.35 5.75
N ASN A 325 -12.53 13.99 5.27
CA ASN A 325 -11.50 13.33 4.47
C ASN A 325 -10.73 12.27 5.26
N GLY A 326 -10.36 11.17 4.58
CA GLY A 326 -9.45 10.16 5.13
C GLY A 326 -8.04 10.68 5.37
N LYS A 327 -7.34 10.08 6.34
CA LYS A 327 -5.98 10.48 6.75
C LYS A 327 -5.10 9.32 7.18
N ASP A 328 -3.80 9.54 7.00
CA ASP A 328 -2.71 8.73 7.51
C ASP A 328 -2.09 9.37 8.76
N SER A 329 -1.68 8.53 9.70
CA SER A 329 -0.91 8.96 10.86
C SER A 329 0.57 9.17 10.50
N ASP A 330 1.31 9.77 11.41
CA ASP A 330 2.78 9.68 11.37
C ASP A 330 3.24 8.21 11.35
N THR A 331 4.39 7.96 10.73
CA THR A 331 4.99 6.62 10.65
C THR A 331 5.96 6.41 11.81
N PHE A 332 5.80 5.30 12.54
CA PHE A 332 6.64 4.95 13.68
C PHE A 332 7.51 3.74 13.38
N SER A 333 8.76 3.75 13.85
CA SER A 333 9.66 2.61 13.71
C SER A 333 9.62 1.73 14.96
N LEU A 334 9.40 0.43 14.77
CA LEU A 334 9.43 -0.61 15.81
C LEU A 334 10.55 -1.61 15.52
N ILE A 335 11.46 -1.77 16.48
CA ILE A 335 12.52 -2.78 16.43
C ILE A 335 12.14 -3.94 17.33
N VAL A 336 11.98 -5.13 16.74
CA VAL A 336 11.70 -6.37 17.45
C VAL A 336 12.94 -7.25 17.43
N LEU A 337 13.55 -7.49 18.60
CA LEU A 337 14.77 -8.29 18.72
C LEU A 337 14.44 -9.76 19.02
N PRO A 338 14.81 -10.71 18.14
CA PRO A 338 14.83 -12.16 18.40
C PRO A 338 15.48 -12.51 19.74
N SER A 339 14.77 -13.27 20.58
CA SER A 339 15.31 -13.79 21.85
C SER A 339 16.56 -14.66 21.63
N GLU A 340 16.67 -15.29 20.46
CA GLU A 340 17.80 -16.10 20.01
C GLU A 340 19.08 -15.26 19.93
N PHE A 341 19.00 -14.00 19.50
CA PHE A 341 20.15 -13.11 19.44
C PHE A 341 20.64 -12.69 20.82
N LEU A 342 19.74 -12.58 21.81
CA LEU A 342 20.13 -12.34 23.19
C LEU A 342 20.91 -13.53 23.77
N MET A 343 20.47 -14.76 23.47
CA MET A 343 21.16 -15.98 23.90
C MET A 343 22.55 -16.11 23.26
N ILE A 344 22.67 -15.83 21.97
CA ILE A 344 23.96 -15.82 21.26
C ILE A 344 24.87 -14.72 21.83
N GLY A 345 24.34 -13.52 22.06
CA GLY A 345 25.08 -12.40 22.64
C GLY A 345 25.62 -12.73 24.04
N ALA A 346 24.77 -13.28 24.91
CA ALA A 346 25.18 -13.72 26.23
C ALA A 346 26.28 -14.79 26.17
N PHE A 347 26.13 -15.78 25.29
CA PHE A 347 27.15 -16.81 25.07
C PHE A 347 28.49 -16.21 24.61
N LEU A 348 28.48 -15.30 23.64
CA LEU A 348 29.69 -14.62 23.16
C LEU A 348 30.37 -13.80 24.27
N VAL A 349 29.59 -13.07 25.08
CA VAL A 349 30.13 -12.32 26.22
C VAL A 349 30.77 -13.25 27.24
N THR A 350 30.14 -14.39 27.57
CA THR A 350 30.74 -15.38 28.47
C THR A 350 32.06 -15.94 27.93
N LEU A 351 32.13 -16.23 26.62
CA LEU A 351 33.33 -16.72 25.96
C LEU A 351 34.46 -15.67 25.99
N ILE A 352 34.14 -14.40 25.77
CA ILE A 352 35.09 -13.29 25.89
C ILE A 352 35.60 -13.15 27.33
N VAL A 353 34.71 -13.22 28.32
CA VAL A 353 35.10 -13.16 29.74
C VAL A 353 36.02 -14.32 30.10
N ILE A 354 35.71 -15.54 29.68
CA ILE A 354 36.57 -16.72 29.87
C ILE A 354 37.94 -16.47 29.22
N LEU A 355 37.98 -15.95 27.99
CA LEU A 355 39.22 -15.70 27.25
C LEU A 355 40.08 -14.62 27.94
N ILE A 356 39.46 -13.58 28.50
CA ILE A 356 40.12 -12.55 29.33
C ILE A 356 40.69 -13.17 30.61
N VAL A 357 39.92 -14.00 31.32
CA VAL A 357 40.37 -14.66 32.55
C VAL A 357 41.57 -15.57 32.25
N VAL A 358 41.49 -16.38 31.19
CA VAL A 358 42.60 -17.26 30.76
C VAL A 358 43.84 -16.45 30.41
N THR A 359 43.71 -15.34 29.66
CA THR A 359 44.86 -14.49 29.32
C THR A 359 45.49 -13.81 30.55
N VAL A 360 44.69 -13.37 31.53
CA VAL A 360 45.21 -12.80 32.78
C VAL A 360 45.94 -13.86 33.61
N VAL A 361 45.37 -15.06 33.76
CA VAL A 361 45.97 -16.16 34.53
C VAL A 361 47.27 -16.64 33.87
N THR A 362 47.28 -16.81 32.55
CA THR A 362 48.49 -17.22 31.81
C THR A 362 49.59 -16.17 31.85
N ARG A 363 49.27 -14.87 31.76
CA ARG A 363 50.27 -13.80 31.92
C ARG A 363 50.86 -13.72 33.33
N ARG A 364 50.06 -14.00 34.38
CA ARG A 364 50.57 -14.09 35.77
C ARG A 364 51.60 -15.22 35.93
N LYS A 365 51.35 -16.39 35.34
CA LYS A 365 52.26 -17.54 35.42
C LYS A 365 53.62 -17.30 34.76
N THR A 366 53.68 -16.48 33.71
CA THR A 366 54.96 -16.18 33.03
C THR A 366 55.84 -15.21 33.83
N SER A 367 55.26 -14.39 34.71
CA SER A 367 56.03 -13.41 35.51
C SER A 367 56.70 -14.00 36.75
N GLU A 368 56.31 -15.19 37.20
CA GLU A 368 56.89 -15.85 38.38
C GLU A 368 58.13 -16.71 38.06
N LYS A 369 58.48 -16.90 36.78
CA LYS A 369 59.74 -17.52 36.35
C LYS A 369 60.79 -16.46 35.99
N HIS A 370 61.24 -15.70 36.98
CA HIS A 370 62.61 -15.19 36.99
C HIS A 370 63.37 -16.07 37.99
N GLU A 371 63.92 -17.19 37.50
CA GLU A 371 64.84 -18.01 38.28
C GLU A 371 66.11 -17.18 38.53
N ASN A 372 66.48 -17.00 39.80
CA ASN A 372 67.80 -16.55 40.21
C ASN A 372 68.82 -17.54 39.62
N PHE A 373 69.70 -17.04 38.76
CA PHE A 373 70.92 -17.75 38.39
C PHE A 373 71.83 -17.75 39.62
N GLU A 374 71.99 -18.90 40.27
CA GLU A 374 73.10 -19.13 41.20
C GLU A 374 74.41 -19.12 40.39
N ASP A 375 75.33 -18.24 40.79
CA ASP A 375 76.69 -18.18 40.28
C ASP A 375 77.39 -19.51 40.58
N TRP A 376 77.86 -20.18 39.53
CA TRP A 376 78.66 -21.40 39.66
C TRP A 376 80.10 -21.03 40.01
N ASP A 377 80.50 -21.32 41.24
CA ASP A 377 81.88 -21.20 41.71
C ASP A 377 82.73 -22.33 41.08
N PHE A 378 83.56 -21.97 40.10
CA PHE A 378 84.51 -22.87 39.44
C PHE A 378 85.80 -22.95 40.26
N ALA A 379 85.79 -23.75 41.33
CA ALA A 379 87.00 -24.16 42.02
C ALA A 379 86.90 -25.64 42.39
N ASP A 380 87.43 -26.49 41.50
CA ASP A 380 88.24 -27.68 41.80
C ASP A 380 88.16 -28.68 40.64
N TYR A 381 89.07 -28.52 39.68
CA TYR A 381 89.54 -29.65 38.88
C TYR A 381 90.92 -30.05 39.40
N PRO A 382 91.11 -31.30 39.86
CA PRO A 382 92.44 -31.81 40.13
C PRO A 382 93.16 -32.03 38.80
N GLN A 383 94.34 -31.41 38.65
CA GLN A 383 95.30 -31.82 37.64
C GLN A 383 95.85 -33.18 38.03
N ASP A 384 95.65 -34.20 37.19
CA ASP A 384 96.63 -35.27 37.00
C ASP A 384 96.30 -36.11 35.74
N TYR A 385 97.27 -36.05 34.81
CA TYR A 385 97.64 -36.91 33.66
C TYR A 385 96.67 -37.23 32.51
#